data_AF-A0A7J5RYV9-F1
#
_entry.id   AF-A0A7J5RYV9-F1
#
_cell.length_a   1.000
_cell.length_b   1.000
_cell.length_c   1.000
_cell.angle_alpha   90.00
_cell.angle_beta   90.00
_cell.angle_gamma   90.00
#
_symmetry.space_group_name_H-M   'P 1'
#
loop_
_entity.id
_entity.type
_entity.pdbx_description
1 polymer ?
#
loop_
_entity_poly.entity_id
_entity_poly.type
_entity_poly.pdbx_seq_one_letter_code
_entity_poly.pdbx_strand_id
1 'polypeptide(L)'
;MNQKCIEHIILYSLVLVGTLVVGVLVRQYVLSKGVDDFSSSVAFFATVIVLMAIYASLQTTFNQFLLPRIEAFLLRFSAFQTMKNYNDTVSVPEAPTIKDSNQATTDIIESDPTAKETISEPSEYEVMRTNAIAKKNRATQTRLEKVLSYTKQTMVAYMSEEDLNRLCAYIVEYSSGDTLQKISPVKVDSQLKSIDIMHFGWNIGKAFGIKRIHTATFIKNVFAHTLCDLEISTIERKMSNTESKCRIKLYKKLYD
;
A
#
# COMPACT_ATOMS: atom_id res chain seq x y z
N MET A 1 3.80 5.39 -15.89
CA MET A 1 3.98 3.98 -15.50
C MET A 1 4.94 3.96 -14.31
N ASN A 2 4.55 3.34 -13.18
CA ASN A 2 5.29 3.46 -11.91
C ASN A 2 6.59 2.64 -11.99
N GLN A 3 7.75 3.18 -11.59
CA GLN A 3 9.06 2.50 -11.71
C GLN A 3 9.05 1.11 -11.05
N LYS A 4 8.38 0.99 -9.89
CA LYS A 4 8.16 -0.30 -9.22
C LYS A 4 7.33 -1.29 -10.02
N CYS A 5 6.36 -0.84 -10.82
CA CYS A 5 5.62 -1.74 -11.72
C CYS A 5 6.52 -2.23 -12.86
N ILE A 6 7.41 -1.37 -13.36
CA ILE A 6 8.32 -1.72 -14.46
C ILE A 6 9.34 -2.77 -13.98
N GLU A 7 9.96 -2.57 -12.83
CA GLU A 7 10.90 -3.54 -12.24
C GLU A 7 10.22 -4.88 -11.96
N HIS A 8 9.00 -4.86 -11.42
CA HIS A 8 8.24 -6.08 -11.15
C HIS A 8 7.85 -6.84 -12.42
N ILE A 9 7.51 -6.12 -13.49
CA ILE A 9 7.22 -6.70 -14.80
C ILE A 9 8.51 -7.28 -15.40
N ILE A 10 9.61 -6.53 -15.39
CA ILE A 10 10.91 -6.99 -15.92
C ILE A 10 11.38 -8.26 -15.22
N LEU A 11 11.30 -8.30 -13.88
CA LEU A 11 11.73 -9.47 -13.11
C LEU A 11 10.88 -10.71 -13.45
N TYR A 12 9.55 -10.57 -13.49
CA TYR A 12 8.68 -11.70 -13.86
C TYR A 12 8.88 -12.14 -15.31
N SER A 13 9.06 -11.20 -16.23
CA SER A 13 9.37 -11.51 -17.62
C SER A 13 10.70 -12.26 -17.74
N LEU A 14 11.72 -11.88 -16.98
CA LEU A 14 13.02 -12.56 -16.96
C LEU A 14 12.89 -14.01 -16.45
N VAL A 15 12.18 -14.20 -15.33
CA VAL A 15 11.93 -15.55 -14.76
C VAL A 15 11.17 -16.41 -15.75
N LEU A 16 10.12 -15.87 -16.39
CA LEU A 16 9.34 -16.58 -17.39
C LEU A 16 10.21 -17.04 -18.57
N VAL A 17 11.05 -16.14 -19.11
CA VAL A 17 11.97 -16.48 -20.21
C VAL A 17 12.96 -17.56 -19.76
N GLY A 18 13.54 -17.43 -18.57
CA GLY A 18 14.44 -18.45 -18.01
C GLY A 18 13.79 -19.83 -17.88
N THR A 19 12.56 -19.89 -17.37
CA THR A 19 11.80 -21.15 -17.26
C THR A 19 11.51 -21.76 -18.63
N LEU A 20 11.15 -20.95 -19.63
CA LEU A 20 10.92 -21.44 -21.00
C LEU A 20 12.21 -21.99 -21.62
N VAL A 21 13.35 -21.31 -21.43
CA VAL A 21 14.65 -21.79 -21.92
C VAL A 21 15.00 -23.15 -21.30
N VAL A 22 14.83 -23.31 -19.99
CA VAL A 22 15.06 -24.59 -19.32
C VAL A 22 14.13 -25.67 -19.87
N GLY A 23 12.85 -25.37 -20.07
CA GLY A 23 11.91 -26.30 -20.70
C GLY A 23 12.38 -26.73 -22.09
N VAL A 24 12.83 -25.80 -22.93
CA VAL A 24 13.35 -26.10 -24.29
C VAL A 24 14.57 -27.01 -24.21
N LEU A 25 15.49 -26.78 -23.28
CA LEU A 25 16.65 -27.64 -23.07
C LEU A 25 16.24 -29.06 -22.66
N VAL A 26 15.26 -29.20 -21.77
CA VAL A 26 14.74 -30.53 -21.41
C VAL A 26 14.08 -31.20 -22.61
N ARG A 27 13.30 -30.47 -23.41
CA ARG A 27 12.72 -31.02 -24.64
C ARG A 27 13.80 -31.52 -25.60
N GLN A 28 14.84 -30.73 -25.84
CA GLN A 28 15.98 -31.14 -26.69
C GLN A 28 16.70 -32.37 -26.13
N TYR A 29 16.88 -32.43 -24.80
CA TYR A 29 17.48 -33.59 -24.15
C TYR A 29 16.63 -34.85 -24.34
N VAL A 30 15.30 -34.76 -24.17
CA VAL A 30 14.39 -35.89 -24.33
C VAL A 30 14.36 -36.37 -25.79
N LEU A 31 14.35 -35.45 -26.76
CA LEU A 31 14.47 -35.77 -28.18
C LEU A 31 15.81 -36.47 -28.51
N SER A 32 16.90 -36.04 -27.87
CA SER A 32 18.23 -36.69 -28.04
C SER A 32 18.26 -38.14 -27.56
N LYS A 33 17.30 -38.54 -26.71
CA LYS A 33 17.14 -39.94 -26.24
C LYS A 33 16.26 -40.78 -27.16
N GLY A 34 15.80 -40.23 -28.29
CA GLY A 34 14.96 -40.95 -29.25
C GLY A 34 13.48 -41.05 -28.85
N VAL A 35 13.04 -40.23 -27.89
CA VAL A 35 11.63 -40.10 -27.52
C VAL A 35 10.89 -39.30 -28.59
N ASP A 36 9.64 -39.65 -28.86
CA ASP A 36 8.84 -39.01 -29.91
C ASP A 36 8.52 -37.53 -29.60
N ASP A 37 8.14 -36.77 -30.64
CA ASP A 37 7.89 -35.33 -30.55
C ASP A 37 6.74 -34.97 -29.60
N PHE A 38 5.73 -35.83 -29.49
CA PHE A 38 4.59 -35.59 -28.60
C PHE A 38 5.02 -35.75 -27.14
N SER A 39 5.65 -36.87 -26.79
CA SER A 39 6.17 -37.13 -25.45
C SER A 39 7.22 -36.10 -25.01
N SER A 40 8.07 -35.64 -25.93
CA SER A 40 9.04 -34.58 -25.68
C SER A 40 8.37 -33.22 -25.40
N SER A 41 7.25 -32.95 -26.06
CA SER A 41 6.45 -31.74 -25.83
C SER A 41 5.67 -31.82 -24.50
N VAL A 42 5.20 -33.01 -24.11
CA VAL A 42 4.63 -33.24 -22.78
C VAL A 42 5.69 -32.96 -21.70
N ALA A 43 6.93 -33.44 -21.88
CA ALA A 43 8.03 -33.16 -20.95
C ALA A 43 8.34 -31.66 -20.83
N PHE A 44 8.27 -30.91 -21.93
CA PHE A 44 8.38 -29.44 -21.91
C PHE A 44 7.33 -28.79 -21.01
N PHE A 45 6.04 -29.08 -21.22
CA PHE A 45 4.99 -28.45 -20.42
C PHE A 45 5.03 -28.88 -18.96
N ALA A 46 5.30 -30.17 -18.70
CA ALA A 46 5.44 -30.69 -17.35
C ALA A 46 6.57 -29.97 -16.58
N THR A 47 7.73 -29.77 -17.20
CA THR A 47 8.85 -29.07 -16.56
C THR A 47 8.56 -27.60 -16.31
N VAL A 48 7.96 -26.89 -17.26
CA VAL A 48 7.56 -25.48 -17.09
C VAL A 48 6.57 -25.35 -15.93
N ILE A 49 5.54 -26.20 -15.86
CA ILE A 49 4.53 -26.18 -14.78
C ILE A 49 5.18 -26.42 -13.42
N VAL A 50 6.04 -27.44 -13.30
CA VAL A 50 6.72 -27.78 -12.04
C VAL A 50 7.63 -26.63 -11.59
N LEU A 51 8.43 -26.07 -12.49
CA LEU A 51 9.32 -24.95 -12.17
C LEU A 51 8.53 -23.70 -11.73
N MET A 52 7.42 -23.40 -12.38
CA MET A 52 6.54 -22.29 -11.99
C MET A 52 5.91 -22.52 -10.60
N ALA A 53 5.50 -23.75 -10.29
CA ALA A 53 4.95 -24.10 -8.98
C ALA A 53 6.00 -23.97 -7.87
N ILE A 54 7.24 -24.41 -8.12
CA ILE A 54 8.36 -24.25 -7.18
C ILE A 54 8.65 -22.77 -6.96
N TYR A 55 8.74 -21.97 -8.03
CA TYR A 55 8.97 -20.54 -7.93
C TYR A 55 7.88 -19.82 -7.12
N ALA A 56 6.61 -20.11 -7.39
CA ALA A 56 5.49 -19.53 -6.63
C ALA A 56 5.52 -19.92 -5.14
N SER A 57 5.89 -21.16 -4.85
CA SER A 57 6.03 -21.66 -3.48
C SER A 57 7.14 -20.94 -2.73
N LEU A 58 8.34 -20.84 -3.34
CA LEU A 58 9.48 -20.10 -2.78
C LEU A 58 9.14 -18.63 -2.56
N GLN A 59 8.50 -17.98 -3.54
CA GLN A 59 8.09 -16.58 -3.44
C GLN A 59 7.12 -16.37 -2.27
N THR A 60 6.15 -17.27 -2.10
CA THR A 60 5.16 -17.20 -1.02
C THR A 60 5.82 -17.40 0.35
N THR A 61 6.68 -18.42 0.48
CA THR A 61 7.40 -18.70 1.73
C THR A 61 8.36 -17.57 2.11
N PHE A 62 9.10 -17.01 1.15
CA PHE A 62 10.03 -15.91 1.42
C PHE A 62 9.29 -14.68 1.95
N ASN A 63 8.17 -14.32 1.32
CA ASN A 63 7.36 -13.16 1.72
C ASN A 63 6.66 -13.35 3.07
N GLN A 64 6.16 -14.55 3.37
CA GLN A 64 5.44 -14.79 4.62
C GLN A 64 6.35 -15.08 5.81
N PHE A 65 7.52 -15.68 5.59
CA PHE A 65 8.33 -16.24 6.68
C PHE A 65 9.67 -15.54 6.86
N LEU A 66 10.39 -15.31 5.75
CA LEU A 66 11.75 -14.77 5.83
C LEU A 66 11.75 -13.25 5.93
N LEU A 67 10.89 -12.57 5.18
CA LEU A 67 10.81 -11.11 5.22
C LEU A 67 10.50 -10.56 6.63
N PRO A 68 9.47 -11.06 7.37
CA PRO A 68 9.15 -10.55 8.70
C PRO A 68 10.22 -10.94 9.74
N ARG A 69 10.85 -12.11 9.58
CA ARG A 69 11.90 -12.58 10.49
C ARG A 69 13.21 -11.83 10.32
N ILE A 70 13.59 -11.53 9.08
CA ILE A 70 14.78 -10.73 8.78
C ILE A 70 14.56 -9.29 9.24
N GLU A 71 13.38 -8.71 9.02
CA GLU A 71 13.06 -7.38 9.57
C GLU A 71 13.11 -7.36 11.09
N ALA A 72 12.48 -8.32 11.77
CA ALA A 72 12.54 -8.44 13.23
C ALA A 72 13.96 -8.69 13.76
N PHE A 73 14.78 -9.42 13.00
CA PHE A 73 16.17 -9.71 13.35
C PHE A 73 17.09 -8.49 13.13
N LEU A 74 16.92 -7.76 12.02
CA LEU A 74 17.69 -6.55 11.75
C LEU A 74 17.35 -5.43 12.75
N LEU A 75 16.09 -5.30 13.16
CA LEU A 75 15.67 -4.35 14.19
C LEU A 75 16.23 -4.67 15.59
N ARG A 76 16.74 -5.89 15.83
CA ARG A 76 17.49 -6.21 17.05
C ARG A 76 18.90 -5.63 17.08
N PHE A 77 19.47 -5.25 15.93
CA PHE A 77 20.76 -4.56 15.87
C PHE A 77 20.56 -3.05 16.01
N SER A 78 21.19 -2.45 17.02
CA SER A 78 21.06 -1.02 17.36
C SER A 78 21.45 -0.07 16.22
N ALA A 79 22.41 -0.45 15.39
CA ALA A 79 22.83 0.33 14.21
C ALA A 79 21.70 0.55 13.18
N PHE A 80 20.73 -0.38 13.09
CA PHE A 80 19.58 -0.27 12.17
C PHE A 80 18.36 0.39 12.82
N GLN A 81 18.31 0.54 14.14
CA GLN A 81 17.27 1.32 14.83
C GLN A 81 17.39 2.82 14.55
N THR A 82 18.63 3.33 14.49
CA THR A 82 18.93 4.75 14.22
C THR A 82 18.40 5.22 12.87
N MET A 83 18.41 4.37 11.83
CA MET A 83 17.84 4.69 10.51
C MET A 83 16.30 4.74 10.48
N LYS A 84 15.63 3.93 11.31
CA LYS A 84 14.16 3.97 11.40
C LYS A 84 13.69 5.20 12.20
N ASN A 85 14.34 5.49 13.33
CA ASN A 85 14.01 6.64 14.17
C ASN A 85 14.31 7.99 13.49
N TYR A 86 15.35 8.08 12.64
CA TYR A 86 15.65 9.31 11.90
C TYR A 86 14.58 9.63 10.83
N ASN A 87 13.93 8.62 10.25
CA ASN A 87 12.83 8.84 9.31
C ASN A 87 11.51 9.24 10.00
N ASP A 88 11.29 8.80 11.25
CA ASP A 88 10.09 9.14 12.02
C ASP A 88 10.20 10.51 12.73
N THR A 89 11.41 11.01 13.01
CA THR A 89 11.64 12.22 13.83
C THR A 89 11.79 13.52 13.03
N VAL A 90 11.84 13.49 11.69
CA VAL A 90 11.98 14.71 10.84
C VAL A 90 10.63 15.40 10.57
N SER A 91 9.55 14.98 11.26
CA SER A 91 8.18 15.48 11.04
C SER A 91 7.70 16.51 12.08
N VAL A 92 8.58 17.40 12.57
CA VAL A 92 8.15 18.55 13.39
C VAL A 92 8.78 19.83 12.82
N PRO A 93 7.99 20.82 12.36
CA PRO A 93 8.53 22.11 11.95
C PRO A 93 8.81 22.97 13.19
N GLU A 94 10.06 23.37 13.39
CA GLU A 94 10.38 24.51 14.25
C GLU A 94 10.06 25.81 13.50
N ALA A 95 9.24 26.66 14.13
CA ALA A 95 9.12 28.08 13.82
C ALA A 95 9.54 28.90 15.06
N PRO A 96 10.18 30.07 14.87
CA PRO A 96 10.98 30.74 15.89
C PRO A 96 10.15 31.70 16.73
N THR A 97 10.50 31.87 18.01
CA THR A 97 10.09 33.07 18.77
C THR A 97 11.21 33.54 19.70
N ILE A 98 11.61 34.79 19.49
CA ILE A 98 12.58 35.58 20.24
C ILE A 98 11.91 36.23 21.46
N LYS A 99 12.65 36.36 22.58
CA LYS A 99 12.66 37.40 23.66
C LYS A 99 12.88 36.74 25.02
N ASP A 100 13.65 37.23 25.97
CA ASP A 100 14.61 38.34 26.13
C ASP A 100 15.28 38.12 27.51
N SER A 101 16.36 38.84 27.82
CA SER A 101 16.75 39.28 29.19
C SER A 101 17.79 38.47 30.04
N ASN A 102 19.02 39.00 30.03
CA ASN A 102 19.88 39.40 31.18
C ASN A 102 20.92 38.47 31.85
N GLN A 103 22.19 38.77 31.53
CA GLN A 103 23.26 39.30 32.42
C GLN A 103 24.36 38.35 33.00
N ALA A 104 25.62 38.80 32.77
CA ALA A 104 26.88 38.59 33.54
C ALA A 104 27.61 37.22 33.40
N THR A 105 28.93 37.06 33.21
CA THR A 105 30.15 37.91 33.01
C THR A 105 31.31 36.98 32.55
N THR A 106 32.30 37.52 31.79
CA THR A 106 33.75 37.13 31.65
C THR A 106 34.13 35.66 31.35
N ASP A 107 35.03 35.30 30.42
CA ASP A 107 36.34 35.87 30.08
C ASP A 107 36.83 35.44 28.67
N ILE A 108 37.81 36.21 28.21
CA ILE A 108 38.50 36.26 26.91
C ILE A 108 39.42 35.05 26.66
N ILE A 109 39.49 34.54 25.41
CA ILE A 109 40.73 34.35 24.61
C ILE A 109 40.36 34.05 23.15
N GLU A 110 40.93 34.88 22.30
CA GLU A 110 40.91 34.98 20.84
C GLU A 110 41.69 33.84 20.16
N SER A 111 41.13 33.24 19.10
CA SER A 111 41.85 32.58 17.99
C SER A 111 40.87 32.29 16.83
N ASP A 112 40.90 33.15 15.82
CA ASP A 112 40.39 32.97 14.44
C ASP A 112 41.45 32.18 13.60
N PRO A 113 41.27 31.76 12.33
CA PRO A 113 40.08 31.65 11.46
C PRO A 113 39.94 30.30 10.72
N THR A 114 38.88 30.19 9.92
CA THR A 114 38.77 29.33 8.71
C THR A 114 38.28 27.89 8.91
N ALA A 115 36.97 27.74 9.09
CA ALA A 115 36.27 26.64 8.45
C ALA A 115 35.34 27.25 7.41
N LYS A 116 35.82 27.34 6.17
CA LYS A 116 34.99 27.61 5.00
C LYS A 116 33.77 26.67 5.07
N GLU A 117 32.59 27.23 5.31
CA GLU A 117 31.34 26.62 4.89
C GLU A 117 31.44 26.45 3.37
N THR A 118 31.92 25.29 2.96
CA THR A 118 31.73 24.84 1.58
C THR A 118 30.26 24.45 1.52
N ILE A 119 29.41 25.42 1.18
CA ILE A 119 28.09 25.15 0.60
C ILE A 119 28.41 24.48 -0.74
N SER A 120 28.65 23.17 -0.68
CA SER A 120 28.78 22.34 -1.86
C SER A 120 27.43 22.35 -2.54
N GLU A 121 27.41 22.85 -3.77
CA GLU A 121 26.27 22.74 -4.67
C GLU A 121 25.75 21.28 -4.65
N PRO A 122 24.44 21.06 -4.45
CA PRO A 122 23.90 19.72 -4.31
C PRO A 122 24.19 18.92 -5.58
N SER A 123 24.74 17.71 -5.42
CA SER A 123 25.05 16.84 -6.56
C SER A 123 23.82 16.59 -7.42
N GLU A 124 24.02 16.38 -8.72
CA GLU A 124 22.93 16.09 -9.66
C GLU A 124 22.05 14.91 -9.18
N TYR A 125 22.66 13.91 -8.54
CA TYR A 125 21.95 12.79 -7.91
C TYR A 125 21.03 13.24 -6.76
N GLU A 126 21.49 14.11 -5.85
CA GLU A 126 20.67 14.61 -4.75
C GLU A 126 19.52 15.50 -5.27
N VAL A 127 19.76 16.29 -6.31
CA VAL A 127 18.71 17.05 -7.00
C VAL A 127 17.68 16.11 -7.65
N MET A 128 18.10 15.04 -8.31
CA MET A 128 17.18 14.04 -8.88
C MET A 128 16.37 13.31 -7.79
N ARG A 129 17.04 12.92 -6.69
CA ARG A 129 16.41 12.21 -5.56
C ARG A 129 15.34 13.07 -4.88
N THR A 130 15.66 14.33 -4.57
CA THR A 130 14.72 15.27 -3.93
C THR A 130 13.53 15.57 -4.85
N ASN A 131 13.75 15.77 -6.15
CA ASN A 131 12.67 15.97 -7.12
C ASN A 131 11.74 14.74 -7.24
N ALA A 132 12.30 13.53 -7.22
CA ALA A 132 11.50 12.30 -7.26
C ALA A 132 10.63 12.14 -6.00
N ILE A 133 11.20 12.41 -4.81
CA ILE A 133 10.47 12.39 -3.54
C ILE A 133 9.36 13.46 -3.54
N ALA A 134 9.68 14.70 -3.92
CA ALA A 134 8.72 15.80 -3.98
C ALA A 134 7.56 15.49 -4.94
N LYS A 135 7.86 14.92 -6.12
CA LYS A 135 6.83 14.51 -7.09
C LYS A 135 5.92 13.41 -6.54
N LYS A 136 6.49 12.42 -5.84
CA LYS A 136 5.71 11.37 -5.18
C LYS A 136 4.81 11.95 -4.08
N ASN A 137 5.35 12.84 -3.24
CA ASN A 137 4.60 13.48 -2.16
C ASN A 137 3.45 14.34 -2.71
N ARG A 138 3.69 15.11 -3.78
CA ARG A 138 2.65 15.86 -4.49
C ARG A 138 1.55 14.95 -5.01
N ALA A 139 1.90 13.82 -5.64
CA ALA A 139 0.92 12.87 -6.15
C ALA A 139 0.07 12.25 -5.02
N THR A 140 0.68 11.90 -3.88
CA THR A 140 -0.03 11.42 -2.69
C THR A 140 -0.97 12.48 -2.14
N GLN A 141 -0.49 13.73 -2.01
CA GLN A 141 -1.27 14.85 -1.48
C GLN A 141 -2.49 15.15 -2.37
N THR A 142 -2.30 15.25 -3.69
CA THR A 142 -3.41 15.46 -4.64
C THR A 142 -4.44 14.33 -4.57
N ARG A 143 -3.99 13.09 -4.31
CA ARG A 143 -4.87 11.94 -4.17
C ARG A 143 -5.70 12.04 -2.88
N LEU A 144 -5.06 12.40 -1.76
CA LEU A 144 -5.72 12.63 -0.49
C LEU A 144 -6.76 13.75 -0.60
N GLU A 145 -6.42 14.89 -1.19
CA GLU A 145 -7.34 16.02 -1.40
C GLU A 145 -8.57 15.63 -2.22
N LYS A 146 -8.39 14.85 -3.29
CA LYS A 146 -9.51 14.31 -4.08
C LYS A 146 -10.42 13.42 -3.26
N VAL A 147 -9.86 12.55 -2.43
CA VAL A 147 -10.64 11.66 -1.55
C VAL A 147 -11.38 12.47 -0.49
N LEU A 148 -10.75 13.47 0.13
CA LEU A 148 -11.40 14.34 1.11
C LEU A 148 -12.52 15.16 0.48
N SER A 149 -12.33 15.68 -0.73
CA SER A 149 -13.37 16.39 -1.48
C SER A 149 -14.55 15.47 -1.79
N TYR A 150 -14.29 14.27 -2.31
CA TYR A 150 -15.29 13.23 -2.54
C TYR A 150 -16.06 12.87 -1.27
N THR A 151 -15.36 12.66 -0.16
CA THR A 151 -16.00 12.35 1.13
C THR A 151 -16.92 13.47 1.58
N LYS A 152 -16.45 14.73 1.54
CA LYS A 152 -17.27 15.88 1.93
C LYS A 152 -18.54 15.95 1.08
N GLN A 153 -18.41 15.87 -0.24
CA GLN A 153 -19.56 15.95 -1.16
C GLN A 153 -20.54 14.78 -0.97
N THR A 154 -20.03 13.59 -0.65
CA THR A 154 -20.85 12.37 -0.53
C THR A 154 -21.53 12.27 0.83
N MET A 155 -20.89 12.75 1.90
CA MET A 155 -21.35 12.51 3.28
C MET A 155 -22.01 13.71 3.94
N VAL A 156 -21.83 14.94 3.45
CA VAL A 156 -22.36 16.17 4.09
C VAL A 156 -23.88 16.15 4.31
N ALA A 157 -24.64 15.46 3.46
CA ALA A 157 -26.09 15.35 3.60
C ALA A 157 -26.54 14.31 4.65
N TYR A 158 -25.63 13.47 5.15
CA TYR A 158 -25.97 12.27 5.93
C TYR A 158 -25.29 12.23 7.31
N MET A 159 -24.57 13.26 7.72
CA MET A 159 -23.94 13.31 9.05
C MET A 159 -23.74 14.76 9.50
N SER A 160 -23.52 14.95 10.79
CA SER A 160 -23.22 16.28 11.32
C SER A 160 -21.84 16.76 10.84
N GLU A 161 -21.60 18.06 10.94
CA GLU A 161 -20.30 18.65 10.59
C GLU A 161 -19.18 18.05 11.46
N GLU A 162 -19.44 17.80 12.74
CA GLU A 162 -18.48 17.19 13.66
C GLU A 162 -18.10 15.77 13.23
N ASP A 163 -19.10 14.96 12.87
CA ASP A 163 -18.88 13.60 12.38
C ASP A 163 -18.18 13.58 11.02
N LEU A 164 -18.49 14.53 10.14
CA LEU A 164 -17.83 14.67 8.84
C LEU A 164 -16.36 15.07 8.98
N ASN A 165 -16.06 16.02 9.86
CA ASN A 165 -14.69 16.45 10.14
C ASN A 165 -13.88 15.31 10.77
N ARG A 166 -14.50 14.53 11.66
CA ARG A 166 -13.88 13.33 12.26
C ARG A 166 -13.62 12.24 11.22
N LEU A 167 -14.58 11.98 10.32
CA LEU A 167 -14.39 11.06 9.19
C LEU A 167 -13.23 11.51 8.29
N CYS A 168 -13.12 12.81 8.01
CA CYS A 168 -12.00 13.36 7.24
C CYS A 168 -10.66 13.12 7.95
N ALA A 169 -10.57 13.34 9.26
CA ALA A 169 -9.36 13.07 10.05
C ALA A 169 -8.97 11.59 9.99
N TYR A 170 -9.94 10.67 10.16
CA TYR A 170 -9.68 9.23 10.03
C TYR A 170 -9.20 8.84 8.63
N ILE A 171 -9.69 9.49 7.58
CA ILE A 171 -9.24 9.24 6.20
C ILE A 171 -7.79 9.72 5.99
N VAL A 172 -7.41 10.84 6.59
CA VAL A 172 -6.02 11.33 6.56
C VAL A 172 -5.08 10.31 7.21
N GLU A 173 -5.41 9.85 8.42
CA GLU A 173 -4.60 8.84 9.12
C GLU A 173 -4.60 7.50 8.37
N TYR A 174 -5.75 7.07 7.84
CA TYR A 174 -5.88 5.88 7.00
C TYR A 174 -5.01 5.95 5.73
N SER A 175 -4.84 7.15 5.14
CA SER A 175 -4.06 7.33 3.92
C SER A 175 -2.56 7.08 4.10
N SER A 176 -2.06 7.25 5.33
CA SER A 176 -0.67 6.96 5.71
C SER A 176 -0.38 5.45 5.81
N GLY A 177 -1.43 4.62 5.90
CA GLY A 177 -1.30 3.16 6.07
C GLY A 177 -1.08 2.72 7.52
N ASP A 178 -1.20 3.65 8.47
CA ASP A 178 -1.10 3.37 9.90
C ASP A 178 -2.36 2.69 10.44
N THR A 179 -2.19 1.89 11.49
CA THR A 179 -3.32 1.27 12.17
C THR A 179 -3.96 2.29 13.10
N LEU A 180 -5.19 2.71 12.79
CA LEU A 180 -5.97 3.60 13.64
C LEU A 180 -6.13 2.98 15.04
N GLN A 181 -5.44 3.55 16.03
CA GLN A 181 -5.37 2.94 17.37
C GLN A 181 -6.65 3.17 18.19
N LYS A 182 -7.38 4.26 17.93
CA LYS A 182 -8.63 4.60 18.64
C LYS A 182 -9.60 5.29 17.69
N ILE A 183 -10.63 4.56 17.28
CA ILE A 183 -11.72 5.09 16.46
C ILE A 183 -12.97 5.20 17.34
N SER A 184 -13.48 6.42 17.47
CA SER A 184 -14.85 6.62 17.92
C SER A 184 -15.79 6.55 16.71
N PRO A 185 -16.81 5.67 16.71
CA PRO A 185 -17.72 5.53 15.59
C PRO A 185 -18.45 6.82 15.25
N VAL A 186 -18.61 7.11 13.96
CA VAL A 186 -19.41 8.24 13.45
C VAL A 186 -20.87 7.85 13.34
N LYS A 187 -21.77 8.82 13.53
CA LYS A 187 -23.19 8.62 13.29
C LYS A 187 -23.50 9.04 11.85
N VAL A 188 -24.39 8.29 11.23
CA VAL A 188 -24.92 8.58 9.90
C VAL A 188 -26.44 8.55 9.96
N ASP A 189 -27.06 9.35 9.09
CA ASP A 189 -28.48 9.37 8.86
C ASP A 189 -28.96 7.97 8.40
N SER A 190 -30.15 7.59 8.84
CA SER A 190 -30.74 6.28 8.55
C SER A 190 -31.07 6.06 7.07
N GLN A 191 -31.10 7.12 6.25
CA GLN A 191 -31.24 7.04 4.80
C GLN A 191 -30.05 6.34 4.13
N LEU A 192 -28.86 6.39 4.74
CA LEU A 192 -27.65 5.82 4.18
C LEU A 192 -27.56 4.33 4.52
N LYS A 193 -27.70 3.47 3.50
CA LYS A 193 -27.73 2.02 3.71
C LYS A 193 -26.31 1.48 3.90
N SER A 194 -26.20 0.33 4.54
CA SER A 194 -24.92 -0.37 4.70
C SER A 194 -24.21 -0.61 3.36
N ILE A 195 -24.95 -0.85 2.27
CA ILE A 195 -24.38 -1.02 0.92
C ILE A 195 -23.71 0.25 0.39
N ASP A 196 -24.28 1.42 0.68
CA ASP A 196 -23.74 2.71 0.28
C ASP A 196 -22.42 2.98 1.03
N ILE A 197 -22.38 2.69 2.33
CA ILE A 197 -21.15 2.76 3.14
C ILE A 197 -20.08 1.81 2.61
N MET A 198 -20.45 0.59 2.21
CA MET A 198 -19.51 -0.38 1.66
C MET A 198 -18.91 0.14 0.34
N HIS A 199 -19.72 0.67 -0.58
CA HIS A 199 -19.23 1.27 -1.83
C HIS A 199 -18.39 2.52 -1.59
N PHE A 200 -18.79 3.37 -0.66
CA PHE A 200 -18.01 4.50 -0.22
C PHE A 200 -16.61 4.07 0.26
N GLY A 201 -16.56 3.06 1.13
CA GLY A 201 -15.31 2.49 1.59
C GLY A 201 -14.46 1.95 0.45
N TRP A 202 -15.05 1.21 -0.49
CA TRP A 202 -14.33 0.69 -1.66
C TRP A 202 -13.75 1.81 -2.53
N ASN A 203 -14.48 2.90 -2.75
CA ASN A 203 -13.98 4.05 -3.50
C ASN A 203 -12.74 4.65 -2.81
N ILE A 204 -12.76 4.80 -1.48
CA ILE A 204 -11.60 5.26 -0.70
C ILE A 204 -10.43 4.28 -0.81
N GLY A 205 -10.65 3.00 -0.51
CA GLY A 205 -9.59 1.98 -0.53
C GLY A 205 -8.93 1.86 -1.91
N LYS A 206 -9.73 1.86 -2.98
CA LYS A 206 -9.26 1.91 -4.37
C LYS A 206 -8.50 3.20 -4.66
N ALA A 207 -8.98 4.33 -4.14
CA ALA A 207 -8.31 5.61 -4.23
C ALA A 207 -7.08 5.73 -3.34
N PHE A 208 -6.67 4.74 -2.54
CA PHE A 208 -5.34 4.67 -1.95
C PHE A 208 -4.52 3.45 -2.39
N GLY A 209 -5.15 2.47 -3.05
CA GLY A 209 -4.51 1.21 -3.42
C GLY A 209 -4.35 0.26 -2.22
N ILE A 210 -5.18 0.44 -1.20
CA ILE A 210 -5.19 -0.37 0.02
C ILE A 210 -6.02 -1.64 -0.24
N LYS A 211 -5.59 -2.77 0.33
CA LYS A 211 -6.29 -4.06 0.16
C LYS A 211 -7.69 -3.99 0.77
N ARG A 212 -8.64 -4.66 0.11
CA ARG A 212 -10.06 -4.65 0.50
C ARG A 212 -10.29 -5.06 1.95
N ILE A 213 -9.59 -6.08 2.44
CA ILE A 213 -9.67 -6.50 3.85
C ILE A 213 -9.36 -5.35 4.83
N HIS A 214 -8.31 -4.56 4.59
CA HIS A 214 -7.96 -3.44 5.46
C HIS A 214 -8.99 -2.30 5.35
N THR A 215 -9.48 -2.05 4.14
CA THR A 215 -10.56 -1.08 3.92
C THR A 215 -11.86 -1.51 4.61
N ALA A 216 -12.19 -2.81 4.58
CA ALA A 216 -13.37 -3.37 5.23
C ALA A 216 -13.28 -3.22 6.75
N THR A 217 -12.13 -3.54 7.34
CA THR A 217 -11.87 -3.30 8.77
C THR A 217 -11.97 -1.83 9.14
N PHE A 218 -11.39 -0.94 8.32
CA PHE A 218 -11.47 0.50 8.53
C PHE A 218 -12.92 1.00 8.59
N ILE A 219 -13.72 0.72 7.55
CA ILE A 219 -15.11 1.19 7.54
C ILE A 219 -15.98 0.51 8.59
N LYS A 220 -15.72 -0.76 8.93
CA LYS A 220 -16.42 -1.45 10.02
C LYS A 220 -16.22 -0.74 11.35
N ASN A 221 -15.02 -0.24 11.63
CA ASN A 221 -14.73 0.46 12.87
C ASN A 221 -15.29 1.89 12.86
N VAL A 222 -15.17 2.61 11.73
CA VAL A 222 -15.67 3.99 11.60
C VAL A 222 -17.20 4.04 11.64
N PHE A 223 -17.87 3.13 10.92
CA PHE A 223 -19.33 3.04 10.81
C PHE A 223 -19.88 1.86 11.62
N ALA A 224 -19.37 1.67 12.84
CA ALA A 224 -19.66 0.50 13.68
C ALA A 224 -21.15 0.27 13.90
N HIS A 225 -21.94 1.34 14.02
CA HIS A 225 -23.39 1.26 14.19
C HIS A 225 -24.09 0.79 12.90
N THR A 226 -23.80 1.39 11.76
CA THR A 226 -24.45 1.08 10.46
C THR A 226 -24.07 -0.27 9.89
N LEU A 227 -22.88 -0.76 10.26
CA LEU A 227 -22.35 -2.04 9.79
C LEU A 227 -22.38 -3.11 10.87
N CYS A 228 -23.03 -2.90 12.03
CA CYS A 228 -22.91 -3.78 13.21
C CYS A 228 -23.17 -5.26 12.90
N ASP A 229 -24.17 -5.54 12.08
CA ASP A 229 -24.63 -6.89 11.76
C ASP A 229 -23.82 -7.60 10.66
N LEU A 230 -22.86 -6.90 10.04
CA LEU A 230 -22.09 -7.42 8.91
C LEU A 230 -20.69 -7.86 9.33
N GLU A 231 -20.31 -9.10 9.01
CA GLU A 231 -18.92 -9.53 9.16
C GLU A 231 -17.98 -8.78 8.20
N ILE A 232 -16.72 -8.63 8.60
CA ILE A 232 -15.68 -8.01 7.76
C ILE A 232 -15.55 -8.74 6.40
N SER A 233 -15.66 -10.08 6.40
CA SER A 233 -15.68 -10.91 5.19
C SER A 233 -16.82 -10.54 4.23
N THR A 234 -18.00 -10.26 4.78
CA THR A 234 -19.19 -9.87 4.02
C THR A 234 -19.01 -8.46 3.44
N ILE A 235 -18.45 -7.55 4.24
CA ILE A 235 -18.11 -6.20 3.80
C ILE A 235 -17.09 -6.26 2.66
N GLU A 236 -15.98 -6.99 2.84
CA GLU A 236 -14.92 -7.15 1.83
C GLU A 236 -15.47 -7.67 0.49
N ARG A 237 -16.38 -8.65 0.55
CA ARG A 237 -16.98 -9.25 -0.63
C ARG A 237 -17.98 -8.31 -1.32
N LYS A 238 -18.82 -7.61 -0.56
CA LYS A 238 -19.92 -6.78 -1.11
C LYS A 238 -19.49 -5.38 -1.53
N MET A 239 -18.41 -4.84 -0.96
CA MET A 239 -17.99 -3.44 -1.19
C MET A 239 -17.65 -3.10 -2.65
N SER A 240 -17.23 -4.07 -3.45
CA SER A 240 -16.94 -3.89 -4.89
C SER A 240 -18.06 -4.38 -5.82
N ASN A 241 -19.13 -4.96 -5.27
CA ASN A 241 -20.19 -5.53 -6.10
C ASN A 241 -21.08 -4.42 -6.63
N THR A 242 -20.89 -4.02 -7.88
CA THR A 242 -21.94 -3.30 -8.60
C THR A 242 -23.16 -4.24 -8.65
N GLU A 243 -24.35 -3.78 -8.23
CA GLU A 243 -25.59 -4.59 -8.29
C GLU A 243 -25.64 -5.32 -9.63
N SER A 244 -25.34 -6.61 -9.61
CA SER A 244 -25.34 -7.39 -10.82
C SER A 244 -26.80 -7.49 -11.25
N LYS A 245 -27.07 -7.30 -12.54
CA LYS A 245 -28.37 -7.69 -13.13
C LYS A 245 -28.55 -9.16 -12.83
N CYS A 246 -29.24 -9.48 -11.73
CA CYS A 246 -29.47 -10.85 -11.29
C CYS A 246 -30.41 -11.47 -12.33
N ARG A 247 -29.83 -12.23 -13.27
CA ARG A 247 -30.61 -13.02 -14.22
C ARG A 247 -30.96 -14.34 -13.54
N ILE A 248 -32.11 -14.39 -12.87
CA ILE A 248 -32.68 -15.65 -12.41
C ILE A 248 -33.09 -16.43 -13.67
N LYS A 249 -32.40 -17.53 -13.97
CA LYS A 249 -32.82 -18.47 -15.01
C LYS A 249 -33.95 -19.34 -14.43
N LEU A 250 -35.19 -19.06 -14.83
CA LEU A 250 -36.30 -19.95 -14.56
C LEU A 250 -36.17 -21.20 -15.45
N TYR A 251 -35.97 -22.37 -14.86
CA TYR A 251 -36.12 -23.62 -15.59
C TYR A 251 -37.60 -23.87 -15.83
N LYS A 252 -38.05 -23.72 -17.08
CA LYS A 252 -39.41 -24.07 -17.49
C LYS A 252 -39.52 -25.59 -17.64
N LYS A 253 -39.90 -26.26 -16.56
CA LYS A 253 -40.67 -27.51 -16.64
C LYS A 253 -41.76 -27.46 -15.57
N LEU A 254 -42.92 -26.97 -15.99
CA LEU A 254 -44.18 -27.23 -15.32
C LEU A 254 -45.06 -27.92 -16.36
N TYR A 255 -45.51 -29.13 -16.00
CA TYR A 255 -46.41 -30.06 -16.68
C TYR A 255 -45.76 -31.00 -17.71
N ASP A 256 -45.66 -32.28 -17.30
CA ASP A 256 -46.00 -33.44 -18.14
C ASP A 256 -47.47 -33.78 -17.84
#